data_AF-A0A4Y8DGC0-F1
#
_entry.id   AF-A0A4Y8DGC0-F1
#
_cell.length_a   1.000
_cell.length_b   1.000
_cell.length_c   1.000
_cell.angle_alpha   90.00
_cell.angle_beta   90.00
_cell.angle_gamma   90.00
#
_symmetry.space_group_name_H-M   'P 1'
#
loop_
_entity.id
_entity.type
_entity.pdbx_description
1 polymer ?
#
loop_
_entity_poly.entity_id
_entity_poly.type
_entity_poly.pdbx_seq_one_letter_code
_entity_poly.pdbx_strand_id
1 'polypeptide(L)'
;MSSSFDGKQATSDDAHKPFSPTSVAGNSSAQRNGYNHSRSTGPAHSENPLISVQPPRREDLQPSYAQVLQGDDDTSTNGWYGSMINALGSCIGACGAVPCCIICPNPYKPVSQGNVGLVTKFGRFYRAVDPGLVKINPLSERLIQVDVKIQIVEVPQQVCMTKDNVTLHLTSVIYYHITSPHKAAFGISNVRQALIERTQTTLRHVVGARVLQDVIERREEVAQSIEEIIEDVASG
;
A
#
# COMPACT_ATOMS: atom_id res chain seq x y z
N MET A 1 -17.59 58.78 4.13
CA MET A 1 -18.56 58.09 5.00
C MET A 1 -17.85 56.88 5.57
N SER A 2 -17.14 57.06 6.70
CA SER A 2 -17.62 56.83 8.08
C SER A 2 -17.80 55.32 8.33
N SER A 3 -16.83 54.66 8.97
CA SER A 3 -16.78 54.33 10.43
C SER A 3 -17.66 53.11 10.76
N SER A 4 -17.31 52.07 11.51
CA SER A 4 -16.35 51.76 12.59
C SER A 4 -16.18 50.22 12.60
N PHE A 5 -15.09 49.55 12.97
CA PHE A 5 -14.21 49.60 14.15
C PHE A 5 -14.92 49.33 15.50
N ASP A 6 -14.87 48.08 15.94
CA ASP A 6 -14.92 47.63 17.34
C ASP A 6 -14.31 46.21 17.36
N GLY A 7 -13.17 45.88 17.96
CA GLY A 7 -12.35 46.62 18.90
C GLY A 7 -12.51 46.12 20.34
N LYS A 8 -12.12 44.87 20.64
CA LYS A 8 -11.72 44.55 22.03
C LYS A 8 -10.65 43.46 22.15
N GLN A 9 -9.50 43.93 22.64
CA GLN A 9 -8.33 43.24 23.17
C GLN A 9 -8.62 42.48 24.48
N ALA A 10 -7.85 41.42 24.74
CA ALA A 10 -6.87 41.33 25.85
C ALA A 10 -6.21 39.92 25.81
N THR A 11 -4.89 39.84 25.62
CA THR A 11 -3.82 39.56 26.64
C THR A 11 -4.02 38.21 27.36
N SER A 12 -3.03 37.41 27.71
CA SER A 12 -1.60 37.25 27.43
C SER A 12 -1.21 35.94 28.13
N ASP A 13 -0.06 35.40 27.76
CA ASP A 13 0.80 34.56 28.61
C ASP A 13 0.49 33.06 28.84
N ASP A 14 1.61 32.35 28.75
CA ASP A 14 2.00 31.11 29.44
C ASP A 14 1.73 29.73 28.82
N ALA A 15 2.78 29.31 28.11
CA ALA A 15 3.70 28.24 28.54
C ALA A 15 3.21 26.78 28.55
N HIS A 16 3.91 26.00 27.72
CA HIS A 16 4.38 24.64 27.95
C HIS A 16 3.91 23.93 29.23
N LYS A 17 3.21 22.80 29.06
CA LYS A 17 3.51 21.59 29.84
C LYS A 17 3.18 20.30 29.07
N PRO A 18 3.97 19.23 29.27
CA PRO A 18 3.90 18.00 28.49
C PRO A 18 2.86 17.04 29.05
N PHE A 19 2.24 16.26 28.16
CA PHE A 19 1.41 15.11 28.54
C PHE A 19 2.32 13.94 28.93
N SER A 20 2.39 13.67 30.24
CA SER A 20 2.88 12.40 30.79
C SER A 20 1.74 11.38 30.81
N PRO A 21 1.93 10.13 30.34
CA PRO A 21 0.93 9.09 30.55
C PRO A 21 1.06 8.48 31.94
N THR A 22 -0.08 8.42 32.63
CA THR A 22 -0.31 7.77 33.92
C THR A 22 0.14 6.31 33.91
N SER A 23 1.05 5.99 34.83
CA SER A 23 1.44 4.63 35.21
C SER A 23 0.27 3.89 35.84
N VAL A 24 -0.20 2.81 35.22
CA VAL A 24 -1.12 1.86 35.85
C VAL A 24 -0.28 0.87 36.67
N ALA A 25 -0.61 0.83 37.95
CA ALA A 25 0.04 0.06 39.00
C ALA A 25 0.01 -1.45 38.72
N GLY A 26 1.10 -2.10 39.15
CA GLY A 26 1.28 -3.54 39.10
C GLY A 26 0.35 -4.29 40.04
N ASN A 27 0.07 -5.53 39.67
CA ASN A 27 -0.43 -6.53 40.61
C ASN A 27 0.58 -7.68 40.65
N SER A 28 1.33 -7.70 41.75
CA SER A 28 2.29 -8.74 42.11
C SER A 28 1.55 -9.83 42.86
N SER A 29 1.47 -11.03 42.31
CA SER A 29 1.22 -12.25 43.09
C SER A 29 2.31 -13.26 42.76
N ALA A 30 3.24 -13.39 43.70
CA ALA A 30 4.28 -14.39 43.72
C ALA A 30 3.69 -15.79 43.90
N GLN A 31 4.13 -16.77 43.11
CA GLN A 31 4.34 -18.11 43.64
C GLN A 31 5.39 -18.90 42.84
N ARG A 32 6.54 -19.06 43.50
CA ARG A 32 7.50 -20.18 43.49
C ARG A 32 7.31 -21.25 42.40
N ASN A 33 8.37 -21.48 41.64
CA ASN A 33 8.97 -22.82 41.60
C ASN A 33 10.46 -22.74 41.28
N GLY A 34 11.28 -23.19 42.23
CA GLY A 34 12.70 -23.38 42.03
C GLY A 34 12.97 -24.75 41.41
N TYR A 35 13.81 -24.77 40.39
CA TYR A 35 14.57 -25.94 39.99
C TYR A 35 16.01 -25.48 39.75
N ASN A 36 16.88 -25.82 40.70
CA ASN A 36 18.32 -25.65 40.59
C ASN A 36 18.86 -26.69 39.60
N HIS A 37 19.56 -26.24 38.55
CA HIS A 37 20.51 -27.09 37.85
C HIS A 37 21.90 -26.47 37.94
N SER A 38 22.79 -27.13 38.67
CA SER A 38 24.20 -26.79 38.79
C SER A 38 25.02 -27.27 37.58
N ARG A 39 26.05 -26.47 37.27
CA ARG A 39 27.35 -26.79 36.62
C ARG A 39 27.40 -26.89 35.08
N SER A 40 28.18 -26.01 34.44
CA SER A 40 29.62 -26.23 34.19
C SER A 40 30.27 -25.03 33.46
N THR A 41 31.50 -24.71 33.85
CA THR A 41 32.40 -23.71 33.27
C THR A 41 33.05 -24.24 31.97
N GLY A 42 33.02 -23.43 30.90
CA GLY A 42 33.75 -23.62 29.64
C GLY A 42 34.32 -22.28 29.12
N PRO A 43 35.38 -22.28 28.30
CA PRO A 43 36.27 -21.13 28.12
C PRO A 43 35.71 -20.05 27.19
N ALA A 44 36.14 -18.81 27.44
CA ALA A 44 35.74 -17.58 26.77
C ALA A 44 35.90 -17.63 25.24
N HIS A 45 34.77 -17.64 24.52
CA HIS A 45 34.72 -17.33 23.10
C HIS A 45 34.49 -15.81 22.95
N SER A 46 35.40 -15.15 22.26
CA SER A 46 35.34 -13.74 21.86
C SER A 46 33.95 -13.38 21.31
N GLU A 47 33.17 -12.62 22.09
CA GLU A 47 31.90 -12.05 21.68
C GLU A 47 32.16 -11.02 20.56
N ASN A 48 31.94 -11.42 19.31
CA ASN A 48 31.51 -10.44 18.31
C ASN A 48 30.25 -9.81 18.88
N PRO A 49 30.14 -8.46 18.97
CA PRO A 49 28.92 -7.85 19.44
C PRO A 49 27.82 -8.39 18.52
N LEU A 50 26.88 -9.14 19.11
CA LEU A 50 25.70 -9.57 18.40
C LEU A 50 25.12 -8.29 17.78
N ILE A 51 25.14 -8.20 16.46
CA ILE A 51 24.23 -7.32 15.74
C ILE A 51 22.86 -7.85 16.17
N SER A 52 22.31 -7.26 17.23
CA SER A 52 20.92 -7.38 17.55
C SER A 52 20.23 -6.64 16.43
N VAL A 53 19.93 -7.36 15.34
CA VAL A 53 19.04 -6.88 14.29
C VAL A 53 17.78 -6.48 15.03
N GLN A 54 17.63 -5.16 15.20
CA GLN A 54 16.48 -4.60 15.89
C GLN A 54 15.25 -5.19 15.17
N PRO A 55 14.31 -5.80 15.90
CA PRO A 55 13.14 -6.39 15.26
C PRO A 55 12.53 -5.35 14.33
N PRO A 56 12.08 -5.73 13.13
CA PRO A 56 11.47 -4.80 12.17
C PRO A 56 10.49 -3.90 12.91
N ARG A 57 10.70 -2.57 12.81
CA ARG A 57 9.85 -1.64 13.54
C ARG A 57 8.44 -1.74 12.97
N ARG A 58 7.44 -1.43 13.79
CA ARG A 58 6.04 -1.46 13.33
C ARG A 58 5.79 -0.49 12.18
N GLU A 59 6.63 0.55 12.06
CA GLU A 59 6.65 1.48 10.93
C GLU A 59 7.23 0.89 9.63
N ASP A 60 8.09 -0.14 9.72
CA ASP A 60 8.69 -0.83 8.56
C ASP A 60 7.78 -1.98 8.05
N LEU A 61 6.70 -2.29 8.77
CA LEU A 61 5.68 -3.24 8.35
C LEU A 61 4.80 -2.59 7.28
N GLN A 62 4.49 -3.36 6.24
CA GLN A 62 3.57 -2.94 5.18
C GLN A 62 2.26 -2.41 5.79
N PRO A 63 1.76 -1.23 5.36
CA PRO A 63 0.46 -0.73 5.82
C PRO A 63 -0.63 -1.75 5.48
N SER A 64 -1.47 -2.07 6.47
CA SER A 64 -2.62 -2.94 6.25
C SER A 64 -3.59 -2.24 5.30
N TYR A 65 -3.87 -2.89 4.17
CA TYR A 65 -4.84 -2.43 3.19
C TYR A 65 -6.17 -3.19 3.34
N ALA A 66 -6.33 -3.99 4.41
CA ALA A 66 -7.54 -4.74 4.68
C ALA A 66 -8.72 -3.80 4.96
N GLN A 67 -9.47 -3.53 3.90
CA GLN A 67 -10.76 -2.86 3.97
C GLN A 67 -11.81 -3.86 3.53
N VAL A 68 -12.70 -4.20 4.45
CA VAL A 68 -13.97 -4.86 4.11
C VAL A 68 -14.91 -3.72 3.76
N LEU A 69 -15.38 -3.64 2.51
CA LEU A 69 -16.51 -2.77 2.26
C LEU A 69 -17.67 -3.35 3.05
N GLN A 70 -18.14 -2.58 4.03
CA GLN A 70 -19.47 -2.75 4.59
C GLN A 70 -20.45 -2.31 3.51
N GLY A 71 -20.57 -3.13 2.46
CA GLY A 71 -21.70 -3.03 1.55
C GLY A 71 -22.91 -3.38 2.38
N ASP A 72 -23.83 -2.42 2.48
CA ASP A 72 -25.10 -2.52 3.18
C ASP A 72 -25.66 -3.94 3.16
N ASP A 73 -26.13 -4.34 4.34
CA ASP A 73 -26.92 -5.52 4.66
C ASP A 73 -27.44 -6.30 3.45
N ASP A 74 -27.11 -7.58 3.43
CA ASP A 74 -28.03 -8.68 3.17
C ASP A 74 -29.39 -8.23 2.58
N THR A 75 -29.69 -8.58 1.32
CA THR A 75 -30.97 -9.24 0.93
C THR A 75 -31.33 -9.16 -0.57
N SER A 76 -30.92 -8.16 -1.39
CA SER A 76 -31.67 -7.92 -2.65
C SER A 76 -31.04 -8.33 -4.00
N THR A 77 -29.80 -8.83 -4.07
CA THR A 77 -29.25 -9.39 -5.35
C THR A 77 -28.68 -10.80 -5.27
N ASN A 78 -28.71 -11.42 -4.09
CA ASN A 78 -28.59 -12.88 -3.99
C ASN A 78 -29.98 -13.46 -4.23
N GLY A 79 -30.39 -13.64 -5.49
CA GLY A 79 -31.45 -14.61 -5.78
C GLY A 79 -31.10 -15.95 -5.12
N TRP A 80 -32.09 -16.84 -4.96
CA TRP A 80 -31.88 -18.18 -4.38
C TRP A 80 -30.58 -18.85 -4.87
N TYR A 81 -30.23 -18.69 -6.14
CA TYR A 81 -28.96 -19.12 -6.74
C TYR A 81 -27.70 -18.61 -6.02
N GLY A 82 -27.59 -17.32 -5.68
CA GLY A 82 -26.41 -16.76 -5.01
C GLY A 82 -26.19 -17.35 -3.61
N SER A 83 -27.28 -17.55 -2.86
CA SER A 83 -27.24 -18.22 -1.56
C SER A 83 -26.84 -19.69 -1.69
N MET A 84 -27.39 -20.39 -2.69
CA MET A 84 -27.09 -21.78 -2.98
C MET A 84 -25.62 -21.99 -3.39
N ILE A 85 -25.07 -21.13 -4.25
CA ILE A 85 -23.67 -21.22 -4.68
C ILE A 85 -22.71 -20.88 -3.53
N ASN A 86 -23.06 -19.94 -2.65
CA ASN A 86 -22.27 -19.69 -1.44
C ASN A 86 -22.30 -20.89 -0.48
N ALA A 87 -23.46 -21.52 -0.30
CA ALA A 87 -23.60 -22.73 0.51
C ALA A 87 -22.81 -23.90 -0.09
N LEU A 88 -22.96 -24.17 -1.40
CA LEU A 88 -22.20 -25.18 -2.12
C LEU A 88 -20.69 -24.92 -2.04
N GLY A 89 -20.26 -23.69 -2.28
CA GLY A 89 -18.85 -23.32 -2.21
C GLY A 89 -18.26 -23.43 -0.80
N SER A 90 -19.06 -23.18 0.24
CA SER A 90 -18.65 -23.38 1.64
C SER A 90 -18.54 -24.87 1.99
N CYS A 91 -19.49 -25.70 1.53
CA CYS A 91 -19.43 -27.15 1.71
C CYS A 91 -18.25 -27.76 0.94
N ILE A 92 -18.05 -27.40 -0.32
CA ILE A 92 -16.93 -27.87 -1.16
C ILE A 92 -15.60 -27.40 -0.58
N GLY A 93 -15.50 -26.13 -0.16
CA GLY A 93 -14.30 -25.59 0.46
C GLY A 93 -13.97 -26.27 1.80
N ALA A 94 -14.98 -26.60 2.62
CA ALA A 94 -14.80 -27.34 3.85
C ALA A 94 -14.33 -28.78 3.59
N CYS A 95 -14.89 -29.46 2.59
CA CYS A 95 -14.44 -30.79 2.16
C CYS A 95 -13.00 -30.76 1.61
N GLY A 96 -12.64 -29.73 0.84
CA GLY A 96 -11.28 -29.56 0.28
C GLY A 96 -10.20 -29.19 1.31
N ALA A 97 -10.59 -28.73 2.50
CA ALA A 97 -9.65 -28.54 3.61
C ALA A 97 -9.26 -29.88 4.27
N VAL A 98 -10.01 -30.95 4.02
CA VAL A 98 -9.74 -32.29 4.55
C VAL A 98 -8.81 -33.03 3.55
N PRO A 99 -7.60 -33.45 3.95
CA PRO A 99 -6.60 -34.05 3.05
C PRO A 99 -7.05 -35.32 2.31
N CYS A 100 -8.13 -35.98 2.76
CA CYS A 100 -8.63 -37.21 2.15
C CYS A 100 -9.60 -36.98 0.97
N CYS A 101 -10.09 -35.75 0.77
CA CYS A 101 -11.06 -35.45 -0.28
C CYS A 101 -10.34 -34.95 -1.55
N ILE A 102 -9.87 -35.87 -2.39
CA ILE A 102 -9.11 -35.59 -3.62
C ILE A 102 -9.91 -34.74 -4.64
N ILE A 103 -11.24 -34.72 -4.53
CA ILE A 103 -12.14 -34.12 -5.53
C ILE A 103 -12.35 -32.61 -5.33
N CYS A 104 -12.08 -32.06 -4.14
CA CYS A 104 -12.41 -30.66 -3.83
C CYS A 104 -11.20 -29.71 -3.95
N PRO A 105 -11.34 -28.54 -4.61
CA PRO A 105 -10.27 -27.55 -4.70
C PRO A 105 -9.97 -26.90 -3.34
N ASN A 106 -8.68 -26.68 -3.06
CA ASN A 106 -8.20 -26.04 -1.83
C ASN A 106 -8.73 -24.59 -1.71
N PRO A 107 -9.44 -24.24 -0.62
CA PRO A 107 -9.95 -22.88 -0.41
C PRO A 107 -8.87 -21.88 0.05
N TYR A 108 -7.70 -22.36 0.50
CA TYR A 108 -6.64 -21.50 0.98
C TYR A 108 -5.75 -21.06 -0.18
N LYS A 109 -5.67 -19.75 -0.42
CA LYS A 109 -4.71 -19.16 -1.36
C LYS A 109 -3.71 -18.30 -0.59
N PRO A 110 -2.39 -18.52 -0.79
CA PRO A 110 -1.38 -17.66 -0.20
C PRO A 110 -1.31 -16.33 -0.96
N VAL A 111 -1.29 -15.23 -0.22
CA VAL A 111 -0.92 -13.90 -0.70
C VAL A 111 0.50 -13.61 -0.22
N SER A 112 1.42 -13.37 -1.15
CA SER A 112 2.81 -13.06 -0.83
C SER A 112 2.93 -11.68 -0.19
N GLN A 113 3.90 -11.53 0.72
CA GLN A 113 4.26 -10.22 1.27
C GLN A 113 4.65 -9.25 0.15
N GLY A 114 4.34 -7.96 0.31
CA GLY A 114 4.52 -6.95 -0.74
C GLY A 114 3.35 -6.88 -1.73
N ASN A 115 2.42 -7.85 -1.70
CA ASN A 115 1.21 -7.82 -2.52
C ASN A 115 -0.03 -7.71 -1.64
N VAL A 116 -1.05 -7.01 -2.14
CA VAL A 116 -2.38 -6.95 -1.53
C VAL A 116 -3.32 -7.84 -2.32
N GLY A 117 -4.09 -8.67 -1.63
CA GLY A 117 -5.12 -9.48 -2.24
C GLY A 117 -6.41 -8.68 -2.37
N LEU A 118 -6.99 -8.63 -3.57
CA LEU A 118 -8.32 -8.10 -3.81
C LEU A 118 -9.26 -9.26 -4.09
N VAL A 119 -10.27 -9.43 -3.24
CA VAL A 119 -11.27 -10.48 -3.38
C VAL A 119 -12.49 -9.90 -4.07
N THR A 120 -12.86 -10.51 -5.20
CA THR A 120 -14.12 -10.23 -5.89
C THR A 120 -15.08 -11.39 -5.67
N LYS A 121 -16.37 -11.07 -5.52
CA LYS A 121 -17.46 -12.03 -5.35
C LYS A 121 -18.49 -11.78 -6.45
N PHE A 122 -18.76 -12.78 -7.29
CA PHE A 122 -19.66 -12.66 -8.44
C PHE A 122 -19.39 -11.41 -9.33
N GLY A 123 -18.12 -11.03 -9.49
CA GLY A 123 -17.71 -9.89 -10.31
C GLY A 123 -17.79 -8.52 -9.61
N ARG A 124 -18.22 -8.44 -8.34
CA ARG A 124 -18.16 -7.23 -7.52
C ARG A 124 -16.98 -7.29 -6.57
N PHE A 125 -16.36 -6.14 -6.28
CA PHE A 125 -15.35 -6.05 -5.23
C PHE A 125 -15.99 -6.34 -3.87
N TYR A 126 -15.37 -7.21 -3.07
CA TYR A 126 -15.88 -7.62 -1.76
C TYR A 126 -15.00 -7.08 -0.63
N ARG A 127 -13.69 -7.39 -0.67
CA ARG A 127 -12.73 -6.94 0.34
C ARG A 127 -11.30 -6.94 -0.17
N ALA A 128 -10.48 -6.07 0.39
CA ALA A 128 -9.03 -6.18 0.32
C ALA A 128 -8.51 -7.02 1.51
N VAL A 129 -7.47 -7.80 1.27
CA VAL A 129 -6.87 -8.71 2.25
C VAL A 129 -5.37 -8.49 2.31
N ASP A 130 -4.85 -8.46 3.53
CA ASP A 130 -3.43 -8.37 3.80
C ASP A 130 -2.68 -9.67 3.40
N PRO A 131 -1.35 -9.62 3.27
CA PRO A 131 -0.53 -10.79 3.00
C PRO A 131 -0.73 -11.90 4.02
N GLY A 132 -0.78 -13.14 3.54
CA GLY A 132 -0.99 -14.31 4.39
C GLY A 132 -1.82 -15.39 3.71
N LEU A 133 -2.19 -16.41 4.49
CA LEU A 133 -3.04 -17.47 4.00
C LEU A 133 -4.51 -17.04 4.13
N VAL A 134 -5.15 -16.77 2.99
CA VAL A 134 -6.53 -16.28 2.98
C VAL A 134 -7.46 -17.39 2.52
N LYS A 135 -8.51 -17.64 3.30
CA LYS A 135 -9.61 -18.52 2.91
C LYS A 135 -10.50 -17.80 1.91
N ILE A 136 -10.68 -18.40 0.74
CA ILE A 136 -11.49 -17.90 -0.36
C ILE A 136 -12.43 -19.03 -0.80
N ASN A 137 -13.68 -18.68 -1.09
CA ASN A 137 -14.63 -19.63 -1.65
C ASN A 137 -14.28 -19.92 -3.12
N PRO A 138 -13.88 -21.15 -3.50
CA PRO A 138 -13.42 -21.46 -4.84
C PRO A 138 -14.49 -21.28 -5.95
N LEU A 139 -15.78 -21.30 -5.61
CA LEU A 139 -16.87 -21.15 -6.58
C LEU A 139 -17.33 -19.70 -6.75
N SER A 140 -17.51 -18.96 -5.66
CA SER A 140 -18.08 -17.61 -5.69
C SER A 140 -17.04 -16.49 -5.78
N GLU A 141 -15.82 -16.74 -5.30
CA GLU A 141 -14.83 -15.71 -5.03
C GLU A 141 -13.57 -15.89 -5.88
N ARG A 142 -13.00 -14.76 -6.32
CA ARG A 142 -11.73 -14.71 -7.06
C ARG A 142 -10.77 -13.76 -6.34
N LEU A 143 -9.54 -14.23 -6.16
CA LEU A 143 -8.43 -13.45 -5.62
C LEU A 143 -7.59 -12.88 -6.77
N ILE A 144 -7.39 -11.57 -6.76
CA ILE A 144 -6.47 -10.84 -7.63
C ILE A 144 -5.36 -10.31 -6.72
N GLN A 145 -4.09 -10.47 -7.09
CA GLN A 145 -2.98 -9.95 -6.31
C GLN A 145 -2.42 -8.71 -7.01
N VAL A 146 -2.28 -7.62 -6.25
CA VAL A 146 -1.71 -6.36 -6.73
C VAL A 146 -0.43 -6.10 -5.97
N ASP A 147 0.65 -5.86 -6.70
CA ASP A 147 1.95 -5.52 -6.11
C ASP A 147 1.97 -4.06 -5.68
N VAL A 148 2.22 -3.82 -4.39
CA VAL A 148 2.31 -2.46 -3.82
C VAL A 148 3.77 -2.03 -3.57
N LYS A 149 4.74 -2.87 -3.93
CA LYS A 149 6.16 -2.49 -3.88
C LYS A 149 6.45 -1.40 -4.91
N ILE A 150 7.56 -0.69 -4.70
CA ILE A 150 8.10 0.24 -5.69
C ILE A 150 8.48 -0.55 -6.94
N GLN A 151 7.93 -0.15 -8.07
CA GLN A 151 8.21 -0.70 -9.39
C GLN A 151 8.95 0.32 -10.23
N ILE A 152 9.88 -0.18 -11.04
CA ILE A 152 10.68 0.62 -11.94
C ILE A 152 10.21 0.32 -13.36
N VAL A 153 9.90 1.37 -14.11
CA VAL A 153 9.49 1.26 -15.51
C VAL A 153 10.28 2.25 -16.35
N GLU A 154 10.89 1.72 -17.41
CA GLU A 154 11.66 2.51 -18.37
C GLU A 154 10.71 3.16 -19.37
N VAL A 155 10.92 4.46 -19.63
CA VAL A 155 10.20 5.19 -20.67
C VAL A 155 10.99 5.08 -21.97
N PRO A 156 10.37 4.65 -23.08
CA PRO A 156 11.03 4.61 -24.38
C PRO A 156 11.64 5.97 -24.75
N GLN A 157 12.79 5.94 -25.42
CA GLN A 157 13.50 7.15 -25.85
C GLN A 157 12.58 8.06 -26.68
N GLN A 158 12.56 9.34 -26.34
CA GLN A 158 11.72 10.35 -27.00
C GLN A 158 12.58 11.36 -27.76
N VAL A 159 12.16 11.74 -28.96
CA VAL A 159 12.74 12.87 -29.69
C VAL A 159 11.82 14.07 -29.51
N CYS A 160 12.36 15.17 -28.96
CA CYS A 160 11.61 16.40 -28.69
C CYS A 160 12.36 17.61 -29.23
N MET A 161 11.60 18.65 -29.61
CA MET A 161 12.12 19.96 -29.98
C MET A 161 11.82 20.96 -28.87
N THR A 162 12.81 21.76 -28.51
CA THR A 162 12.70 22.85 -27.53
C THR A 162 12.17 24.13 -28.17
N LYS A 163 11.84 25.12 -27.34
CA LYS A 163 11.31 26.42 -27.79
C LYS A 163 12.26 27.16 -28.74
N ASP A 164 13.56 26.94 -28.60
CA ASP A 164 14.65 27.49 -29.42
C ASP A 164 15.02 26.60 -30.62
N ASN A 165 14.14 25.66 -31.00
CA ASN A 165 14.28 24.81 -32.18
C ASN A 165 15.51 23.87 -32.15
N VAL A 166 15.94 23.46 -30.96
CA VAL A 166 16.97 22.44 -30.80
C VAL A 166 16.32 21.09 -30.59
N THR A 167 16.73 20.09 -31.37
CA THR A 167 16.31 18.69 -31.21
C THR A 167 17.16 17.99 -30.18
N LEU A 168 16.52 17.31 -29.24
CA LEU A 168 17.19 16.54 -28.20
C LEU A 168 16.51 15.18 -27.99
N HIS A 169 17.28 14.24 -27.48
CA HIS A 169 16.85 12.88 -27.17
C HIS A 169 16.71 12.72 -25.65
N LEU A 170 15.50 12.37 -25.18
CA LEU A 170 15.21 12.18 -23.77
C LEU A 170 15.12 10.69 -23.45
N THR A 171 15.73 10.31 -22.33
CA THR A 171 15.56 9.01 -21.68
C THR A 171 15.14 9.26 -20.24
N SER A 172 14.21 8.47 -19.73
CA SER A 172 13.67 8.64 -18.38
C SER A 172 13.21 7.30 -17.80
N VAL A 173 13.19 7.22 -16.47
CA VAL A 173 12.76 6.05 -15.71
C VAL A 173 11.78 6.53 -14.64
N ILE A 174 10.66 5.81 -14.49
CA ILE A 174 9.61 6.13 -13.53
C ILE A 174 9.70 5.14 -12.36
N TYR A 175 9.69 5.69 -11.14
CA TYR A 175 9.51 4.94 -9.91
C TYR A 175 8.10 5.20 -9.40
N TYR A 176 7.28 4.16 -9.30
CA TYR A 176 5.93 4.29 -8.75
C TYR A 176 5.62 3.15 -7.80
N HIS A 177 4.70 3.40 -6.88
CA HIS A 177 4.10 2.37 -6.03
C HIS A 177 2.59 2.61 -5.97
N ILE A 178 1.83 1.55 -5.74
CA ILE A 178 0.38 1.65 -5.68
C ILE A 178 -0.04 2.00 -4.25
N THR A 179 -0.58 3.20 -4.05
CA THR A 179 -1.11 3.67 -2.76
C THR A 179 -2.48 3.09 -2.44
N SER A 180 -3.31 2.84 -3.45
CA SER A 180 -4.67 2.32 -3.31
C SER A 180 -4.91 1.16 -4.29
N PRO A 181 -4.71 -0.11 -3.86
CA PRO A 181 -4.77 -1.27 -4.75
C PRO A 181 -6.15 -1.49 -5.36
N HIS A 182 -7.22 -1.21 -4.60
CA HIS A 182 -8.60 -1.26 -5.09
C HIS A 182 -8.82 -0.36 -6.32
N LYS A 183 -8.43 0.92 -6.23
CA LYS A 183 -8.60 1.87 -7.33
C LYS A 183 -7.74 1.49 -8.53
N ALA A 184 -6.48 1.09 -8.29
CA ALA A 184 -5.56 0.71 -9.35
C ALA A 184 -6.03 -0.52 -10.14
N ALA A 185 -6.61 -1.53 -9.48
CA ALA A 185 -7.02 -2.77 -10.14
C ALA A 185 -8.33 -2.67 -10.93
N PHE A 186 -9.27 -1.84 -10.47
CA PHE A 186 -10.59 -1.72 -11.11
C PHE A 186 -10.79 -0.42 -11.90
N GLY A 187 -9.97 0.60 -11.66
CA GLY A 187 -10.06 1.89 -12.36
C GLY A 187 -9.31 1.93 -13.69
N ILE A 188 -8.14 1.28 -13.78
CA ILE A 188 -7.27 1.34 -14.97
C ILE A 188 -6.89 -0.08 -15.40
N SER A 189 -7.12 -0.42 -16.67
CA SER A 189 -6.79 -1.75 -17.22
C SER A 189 -5.29 -2.07 -17.16
N ASN A 190 -4.43 -1.08 -17.45
CA ASN A 190 -2.97 -1.24 -17.41
C ASN A 190 -2.30 0.06 -16.93
N VAL A 191 -2.06 0.14 -15.62
CA VAL A 191 -1.43 1.31 -14.96
C VAL A 191 -0.06 1.62 -15.56
N ARG A 192 0.76 0.59 -15.84
CA ARG A 192 2.10 0.75 -16.40
C ARG A 192 2.05 1.46 -17.75
N GLN A 193 1.20 1.00 -18.66
CA GLN A 193 1.10 1.56 -20.00
C GLN A 193 0.59 3.01 -19.96
N ALA A 194 -0.45 3.26 -19.15
CA ALA A 194 -1.00 4.59 -18.97
C ALA A 194 0.04 5.59 -18.44
N LEU A 195 0.86 5.19 -17.46
CA LEU A 195 1.95 6.01 -16.93
C LEU A 195 3.02 6.31 -17.99
N ILE A 196 3.40 5.34 -18.81
CA ILE A 196 4.37 5.55 -19.90
C ILE A 196 3.83 6.58 -20.89
N GLU A 197 2.62 6.36 -21.43
CA GLU A 197 2.00 7.24 -22.42
C GLU A 197 1.81 8.68 -21.89
N ARG A 198 1.39 8.79 -20.63
CA ARG A 198 1.23 10.09 -19.97
C ARG A 198 2.57 10.79 -19.80
N THR A 199 3.58 10.09 -19.30
CA THR A 199 4.93 10.65 -19.09
C THR A 199 5.54 11.12 -20.40
N GLN A 200 5.39 10.36 -21.47
CA GLN A 200 5.82 10.75 -22.81
C GLN A 200 5.17 12.06 -23.27
N THR A 201 3.85 12.17 -23.10
CA THR A 201 3.12 13.38 -23.46
C THR A 201 3.55 14.58 -22.60
N THR A 202 3.73 14.40 -21.30
CA THR A 202 4.18 15.45 -20.37
C THR A 202 5.61 15.89 -20.67
N LEU A 203 6.54 14.96 -20.93
CA LEU A 203 7.92 15.26 -21.33
C LEU A 203 7.95 16.14 -22.57
N ARG A 204 7.20 15.77 -23.61
CA ARG A 204 7.11 16.56 -24.84
C ARG A 204 6.55 17.96 -24.59
N HIS A 205 5.51 18.07 -23.75
CA HIS A 205 4.86 19.34 -23.45
C HIS A 205 5.78 20.30 -22.67
N VAL A 206 6.39 19.82 -21.58
CA VAL A 206 7.23 20.65 -20.71
C VAL A 206 8.52 21.08 -21.42
N VAL A 207 9.17 20.17 -22.15
CA VAL A 207 10.40 20.48 -22.89
C VAL A 207 10.12 21.39 -24.08
N GLY A 208 8.99 21.22 -24.78
CA GLY A 208 8.60 22.11 -25.88
C GLY A 208 8.31 23.54 -25.46
N ALA A 209 7.90 23.76 -24.20
CA ALA A 209 7.61 25.09 -23.66
C ALA A 209 8.86 25.83 -23.13
N ARG A 210 10.00 25.15 -22.99
CA ARG A 210 11.24 25.69 -22.38
C ARG A 210 12.38 25.77 -23.40
N VAL A 211 13.35 26.63 -23.12
CA VAL A 211 14.60 26.75 -23.88
C VAL A 211 15.57 25.66 -23.43
N LEU A 212 16.41 25.11 -24.32
CA LEU A 212 17.36 24.05 -23.98
C LEU A 212 18.21 24.37 -22.74
N GLN A 213 18.72 25.60 -22.65
CA GLN A 213 19.57 26.02 -21.53
C GLN A 213 18.84 25.91 -20.18
N ASP A 214 17.56 26.31 -20.12
CA ASP A 214 16.76 26.19 -18.90
C ASP A 214 16.56 24.72 -18.50
N VAL A 215 16.40 23.82 -19.48
CA VAL A 215 16.25 22.38 -19.23
C VAL A 215 17.52 21.77 -18.65
N ILE A 216 18.69 22.28 -19.05
CA ILE A 216 20.00 21.81 -18.56
C ILE A 216 20.33 22.40 -17.19
N GLU A 217 20.17 23.72 -17.03
CA GLU A 217 20.55 24.43 -15.80
C GLU A 217 19.55 24.18 -14.66
N ARG A 218 18.25 24.19 -14.97
CA ARG A 218 17.15 24.07 -13.99
C ARG A 218 16.45 22.71 -14.08
N ARG A 219 17.24 21.65 -14.25
CA ARG A 219 16.74 20.28 -14.40
C ARG A 219 15.79 19.86 -13.26
N GLU A 220 16.04 20.33 -12.04
CA GLU A 220 15.24 19.99 -10.87
C GLU A 220 13.84 20.60 -10.94
N GLU A 221 13.75 21.89 -11.31
CA GLU A 221 12.47 22.57 -11.51
C GLU A 221 11.66 21.94 -12.64
N VAL A 222 12.35 21.50 -13.71
CA VAL A 222 11.73 20.78 -14.83
C VAL A 222 11.21 19.43 -14.38
N ALA A 223 12.01 18.66 -13.63
CA ALA A 223 11.61 17.36 -13.09
C ALA A 223 10.39 17.49 -12.18
N GLN A 224 10.40 18.46 -11.25
CA GLN A 224 9.28 18.72 -10.35
C GLN A 224 8.00 19.11 -11.11
N SER A 225 8.12 19.96 -12.13
CA SER A 225 6.96 20.33 -12.97
C SER A 225 6.37 19.13 -13.71
N ILE A 226 7.21 18.19 -14.15
CA ILE A 226 6.76 16.96 -14.82
C ILE A 226 6.07 16.03 -13.82
N GLU A 227 6.65 15.88 -12.62
CA GLU A 227 6.10 15.07 -11.53
C GLU A 227 4.70 15.56 -11.13
N GLU A 228 4.52 16.86 -10.92
CA GLU A 228 3.24 17.48 -10.54
C GLU A 228 2.13 17.19 -11.59
N ILE A 229 2.45 17.32 -12.88
CA ILE A 229 1.50 17.05 -13.98
C ILE A 229 1.13 15.56 -14.08
N ILE A 230 2.03 14.67 -13.70
CA ILE A 230 1.79 13.22 -13.71
C ILE A 230 1.00 12.80 -12.46
N GLU A 231 1.33 13.35 -11.29
CA GLU A 231 0.69 13.05 -10.01
C GLU A 231 -0.79 13.45 -10.00
N ASP A 232 -1.13 14.63 -10.51
CA ASP A 232 -2.53 15.10 -10.61
C ASP A 232 -3.41 14.06 -11.32
N VAL A 233 -2.92 13.49 -12.42
CA VAL A 233 -3.64 12.46 -13.18
C VAL A 233 -3.63 11.09 -12.48
N ALA A 234 -2.56 10.75 -11.76
CA ALA A 234 -2.45 9.48 -11.04
C ALA A 234 -3.33 9.44 -9.78
N SER A 235 -3.68 10.60 -9.22
CA SER A 235 -4.48 10.74 -8.00
C SER A 235 -6.01 10.75 -8.24
N GLY A 236 -6.43 10.99 -9.49
CA GLY A 236 -7.83 11.12 -9.92
C GLY A 236 -8.60 9.83 -10.15
#